data_AF-A0A9J6EBE4-F1
#
_entry.id   AF-A0A9J6EBE4-F1
#
_cell.length_a   1.000
_cell.length_b   1.000
_cell.length_c   1.000
_cell.angle_alpha   90.00
_cell.angle_beta   90.00
_cell.angle_gamma   90.00
#
_symmetry.space_group_name_H-M   'P 1'
#
loop_
_entity.id
_entity.type
_entity.pdbx_description
1 polymer ?
#
loop_
_entity_poly.entity_id
_entity_poly.type
_entity_poly.pdbx_seq_one_letter_code
_entity_poly.pdbx_strand_id
1 'polypeptide(L)'
;MTSPLRVAVVGGGIVGLSAAVRIAEEVAPENNRVTVLAEHFSPHTTGDVAAGFFNPYIVHGVSEERLRSWCMDAFNFYRHLAESADSNELGLAVMPGYILTEEHTPRPSYADAFFHYRELTALELSSFPKRYRYGTYVISLTIECKKFLPYLMQRLESRGGRLKQCRVKSLEEVSERLSHL
;
A
#
# COMPACT_ATOMS: atom_id res chain seq x y z
N MET A 1 -35.09 -3.35 10.35
CA MET A 1 -33.79 -2.75 9.97
C MET A 1 -32.71 -3.43 10.81
N THR A 2 -31.73 -4.08 10.18
CA THR A 2 -30.60 -4.70 10.86
C THR A 2 -29.66 -3.63 11.39
N SER A 3 -29.13 -3.81 12.61
CA SER A 3 -28.14 -2.91 13.17
C SER A 3 -26.89 -2.84 12.27
N PRO A 4 -26.26 -1.66 12.10
CA PRO A 4 -25.08 -1.52 11.25
C PRO A 4 -23.91 -2.37 11.79
N LEU A 5 -23.14 -2.95 10.87
CA LEU A 5 -21.93 -3.71 11.19
C LEU A 5 -20.89 -2.77 11.82
N ARG A 6 -20.43 -3.08 13.03
CA ARG A 6 -19.37 -2.31 13.68
C ARG A 6 -18.03 -2.98 13.41
N VAL A 7 -17.10 -2.24 12.83
CA VAL A 7 -15.79 -2.76 12.44
C VAL A 7 -14.71 -1.94 13.12
N ALA A 8 -13.85 -2.59 13.89
CA ALA A 8 -12.62 -1.98 14.38
C ALA A 8 -11.44 -2.47 13.54
N VAL A 9 -10.63 -1.53 13.05
CA VAL A 9 -9.36 -1.82 12.41
C VAL A 9 -8.24 -1.38 13.34
N VAL A 10 -7.34 -2.28 13.69
CA VAL A 10 -6.22 -1.96 14.60
C VAL A 10 -4.97 -1.64 13.76
N GLY A 11 -4.51 -0.40 13.84
CA GLY A 11 -3.31 0.10 13.18
C GLY A 11 -3.56 1.29 12.24
N GLY A 12 -2.82 2.37 12.44
CA GLY A 12 -2.91 3.63 11.67
C GLY A 12 -1.91 3.73 10.50
N GLY A 13 -1.27 2.63 10.13
CA GLY A 13 -0.34 2.57 8.99
C GLY A 13 -1.02 2.23 7.66
N ILE A 14 -0.23 2.08 6.61
CA ILE A 14 -0.72 1.89 5.23
C ILE A 14 -1.70 0.73 5.07
N VAL A 15 -1.40 -0.42 5.69
CA VAL A 15 -2.27 -1.61 5.63
C VAL A 15 -3.59 -1.36 6.36
N GLY A 16 -3.55 -0.79 7.57
CA GLY A 16 -4.75 -0.56 8.36
C GLY A 16 -5.67 0.50 7.74
N LEU A 17 -5.11 1.63 7.32
CA LEU A 17 -5.88 2.70 6.69
C LEU A 17 -6.47 2.28 5.32
N SER A 18 -5.70 1.59 4.47
CA SER A 18 -6.23 1.10 3.20
C SER A 18 -7.35 0.08 3.39
N ALA A 19 -7.20 -0.87 4.31
CA ALA A 19 -8.26 -1.83 4.65
C ALA A 19 -9.52 -1.12 5.18
N ALA A 20 -9.37 -0.15 6.09
CA ALA A 20 -10.48 0.61 6.64
C ALA A 20 -11.25 1.39 5.57
N VAL A 21 -10.54 2.05 4.64
CA VAL A 21 -11.15 2.74 3.50
C VAL A 21 -11.91 1.76 2.62
N ARG A 22 -11.32 0.61 2.25
CA ARG A 22 -12.00 -0.39 1.42
C ARG A 22 -13.28 -0.90 2.06
N ILE A 23 -13.24 -1.24 3.35
CA ILE A 23 -14.44 -1.70 4.08
C ILE A 23 -15.53 -0.62 4.09
N ALA A 24 -15.15 0.64 4.34
CA ALA A 24 -16.10 1.76 4.39
C ALA A 24 -16.69 2.11 3.02
N GLU A 25 -15.99 1.84 1.92
CA GLU A 25 -16.44 2.10 0.55
C GLU A 25 -17.24 0.96 -0.08
N GLU A 26 -16.95 -0.30 0.28
CA GLU A 26 -17.64 -1.48 -0.28
C GLU A 26 -18.95 -1.80 0.43
N VAL A 27 -19.07 -1.47 1.72
CA VAL A 27 -20.31 -1.63 2.47
C VAL A 27 -21.04 -0.28 2.50
N ALA A 28 -22.35 -0.29 2.26
CA ALA A 28 -23.13 0.95 2.30
C ALA A 28 -22.93 1.68 3.65
N PRO A 29 -22.71 3.01 3.68
CA PRO A 29 -22.37 3.75 4.90
C PRO A 29 -23.42 3.61 6.02
N GLU A 30 -24.69 3.47 5.67
CA GLU A 30 -25.78 3.22 6.62
C GLU A 30 -25.70 1.84 7.30
N ASN A 31 -24.94 0.91 6.71
CA ASN A 31 -24.81 -0.48 7.13
C ASN A 31 -23.46 -0.79 7.79
N ASN A 32 -22.54 0.18 7.89
CA ASN A 32 -21.27 -0.02 8.58
C ASN A 32 -20.84 1.17 9.44
N ARG A 33 -20.03 0.88 10.46
CA ARG A 33 -19.31 1.86 11.27
C ARG A 33 -17.88 1.41 11.44
N VAL A 34 -16.99 1.91 10.59
CA VAL A 34 -15.55 1.62 10.65
C VAL A 34 -14.86 2.58 11.61
N THR A 35 -14.12 2.06 12.59
CA THR A 35 -13.24 2.85 13.45
C THR A 35 -11.82 2.28 13.40
N VAL A 36 -10.85 3.13 13.08
CA VAL A 36 -9.42 2.79 13.17
C VAL A 36 -8.92 3.12 14.57
N LEU A 37 -8.40 2.12 15.28
CA LEU A 37 -7.76 2.25 16.59
C LEU A 37 -6.25 2.17 16.40
N ALA A 38 -5.50 3.19 16.79
CA ALA A 38 -4.04 3.17 16.67
C ALA A 38 -3.35 3.99 17.76
N GLU A 39 -2.20 3.53 18.23
CA GLU A 39 -1.37 4.32 19.17
C GLU A 39 -0.72 5.53 18.45
N HIS A 40 -0.34 5.32 17.19
CA HIS A 40 0.25 6.33 16.32
C HIS A 40 -0.45 6.36 14.96
N PHE A 41 -0.63 7.57 14.44
CA PHE A 41 -0.97 7.86 13.06
C PHE A 41 0.21 8.57 12.38
N SER A 42 0.10 8.87 11.08
CA SER A 42 1.09 9.71 10.39
C SER A 42 1.25 11.05 11.13
N PRO A 43 2.48 11.57 11.33
CA PRO A 43 3.75 11.15 10.72
C PRO A 43 4.60 10.17 11.55
N HIS A 44 3.98 9.31 12.37
CA HIS A 44 4.66 8.47 13.36
C HIS A 44 4.43 6.95 13.15
N THR A 45 4.23 6.51 11.91
CA THR A 45 4.10 5.11 11.54
C THR A 45 5.33 4.59 10.81
N THR A 46 5.48 3.27 10.70
CA THR A 46 6.52 2.66 9.84
C THR A 46 6.38 3.09 8.37
N GLY A 47 5.17 3.43 7.93
CA GLY A 47 4.95 3.93 6.58
C GLY A 47 5.65 5.28 6.35
N ASP A 48 5.67 6.16 7.35
CA ASP A 48 6.24 7.51 7.22
C ASP A 48 7.76 7.53 7.00
N VAL A 49 8.43 6.41 7.28
CA VAL A 49 9.87 6.22 7.04
C VAL A 49 10.18 5.28 5.86
N ALA A 50 9.14 4.75 5.19
CA ALA A 50 9.32 3.86 4.05
C ALA A 50 9.83 4.62 2.82
N ALA A 51 10.69 3.97 2.03
CA ALA A 51 11.22 4.56 0.78
C ALA A 51 10.15 4.77 -0.30
N GLY A 52 9.06 4.00 -0.27
CA GLY A 52 7.88 4.20 -1.12
C GLY A 52 7.98 3.61 -2.53
N PHE A 53 9.11 3.08 -2.98
CA PHE A 53 9.21 2.46 -4.30
C PHE A 53 8.41 1.15 -4.37
N PHE A 54 7.48 1.06 -5.31
CA PHE A 54 6.71 -0.16 -5.53
C PHE A 54 7.60 -1.20 -6.23
N ASN A 55 8.15 -2.11 -5.44
CA ASN A 55 8.87 -3.27 -5.94
C ASN A 55 8.74 -4.38 -4.90
N PRO A 56 7.94 -5.43 -5.13
CA PRO A 56 7.86 -6.54 -4.20
C PRO A 56 9.21 -7.25 -4.05
N TYR A 57 9.71 -7.38 -2.82
CA TYR A 57 10.90 -8.16 -2.50
C TYR A 57 10.71 -8.90 -1.17
N ILE A 58 11.35 -10.07 -1.01
CA ILE A 58 11.33 -10.89 0.22
C ILE A 58 9.87 -11.19 0.67
N VAL A 59 9.07 -11.76 -0.24
CA VAL A 59 7.71 -12.19 0.06
C VAL A 59 7.71 -13.70 0.29
N HIS A 60 7.35 -14.12 1.51
CA HIS A 60 7.30 -15.53 1.92
C HIS A 60 5.87 -15.93 2.31
N GLY A 61 5.54 -17.22 2.16
CA GLY A 61 4.26 -17.77 2.62
C GLY A 61 3.04 -17.41 1.77
N VAL A 62 3.23 -16.86 0.57
CA VAL A 62 2.18 -16.48 -0.37
C VAL A 62 2.38 -17.23 -1.69
N SER A 63 1.32 -17.77 -2.27
CA SER A 63 1.41 -18.39 -3.59
C SER A 63 1.71 -17.34 -4.67
N GLU A 64 2.38 -17.76 -5.74
CA GLU A 64 2.73 -16.89 -6.85
C GLU A 64 1.50 -16.21 -7.48
N GLU A 65 0.39 -16.95 -7.60
CA GLU A 65 -0.90 -16.45 -8.08
C GLU A 65 -1.46 -15.34 -7.19
N ARG A 66 -1.43 -15.54 -5.87
CA ARG A 66 -1.96 -14.55 -4.91
C ARG A 66 -1.08 -13.30 -4.87
N LEU A 67 0.24 -13.47 -4.90
CA LEU A 67 1.17 -12.36 -5.00
C LEU A 67 0.93 -11.57 -6.28
N ARG A 68 0.76 -12.25 -7.42
CA ARG A 68 0.39 -11.61 -8.70
C ARG A 68 -0.89 -10.80 -8.54
N SER A 69 -1.97 -11.39 -8.03
CA SER A 69 -3.25 -10.68 -7.85
C SER A 69 -3.08 -9.42 -7.00
N TRP A 70 -2.46 -9.52 -5.83
CA TRP A 70 -2.26 -8.37 -4.94
C TRP A 70 -1.42 -7.27 -5.59
N CYS A 71 -0.37 -7.63 -6.32
CA CYS A 71 0.46 -6.66 -7.01
C CYS A 71 -0.31 -5.97 -8.15
N MET A 72 -1.07 -6.72 -8.96
CA MET A 72 -1.90 -6.16 -10.03
C MET A 72 -2.92 -5.18 -9.46
N ASP A 73 -3.64 -5.57 -8.40
CA ASP A 73 -4.69 -4.75 -7.80
C ASP A 73 -4.12 -3.48 -7.16
N ALA A 74 -3.06 -3.62 -6.36
CA ALA A 74 -2.41 -2.49 -5.70
C ALA A 74 -1.77 -1.53 -6.71
N PHE A 75 -1.05 -2.05 -7.71
CA PHE A 75 -0.40 -1.21 -8.72
C PHE A 75 -1.45 -0.45 -9.54
N ASN A 76 -2.53 -1.12 -9.97
CA ASN A 76 -3.62 -0.47 -10.69
C ASN A 76 -4.25 0.64 -9.84
N PHE A 77 -4.54 0.39 -8.56
CA PHE A 77 -5.06 1.42 -7.66
C PHE A 77 -4.15 2.65 -7.59
N TYR A 78 -2.86 2.46 -7.35
CA TYR A 78 -1.91 3.57 -7.28
C TYR A 78 -1.70 4.25 -8.63
N ARG A 79 -1.72 3.51 -9.74
CA ARG A 79 -1.60 4.07 -11.09
C ARG A 79 -2.70 5.10 -11.35
N HIS A 80 -3.96 4.77 -11.06
CA HIS A 80 -5.06 5.72 -11.28
C HIS A 80 -4.91 7.01 -10.46
N LEU A 81 -4.32 6.92 -9.26
CA LEU A 81 -4.02 8.10 -8.43
C LEU A 81 -2.79 8.85 -8.92
N ALA A 82 -1.78 8.16 -9.45
CA ALA A 82 -0.57 8.77 -10.00
C ALA A 82 -0.84 9.51 -11.32
N GLU A 83 -1.86 9.09 -12.06
CA GLU A 83 -2.33 9.73 -13.29
C GLU A 83 -3.33 10.87 -13.03
N SER A 84 -3.73 11.10 -11.77
CA SER A 84 -4.65 12.17 -11.41
C SER A 84 -3.94 13.51 -11.27
N ALA A 85 -4.72 14.60 -11.32
CA ALA A 85 -4.22 15.96 -11.10
C ALA A 85 -3.66 16.17 -9.69
N ASP A 86 -4.09 15.37 -8.71
CA ASP A 86 -3.71 15.49 -7.30
C ASP A 86 -2.51 14.59 -6.93
N SER A 87 -1.90 13.90 -7.91
CA SER A 87 -0.86 12.89 -7.67
C SER A 87 0.28 13.37 -6.76
N ASN A 88 0.75 14.61 -6.93
CA ASN A 88 1.83 15.20 -6.14
C ASN A 88 1.43 15.46 -4.68
N GLU A 89 0.21 15.95 -4.45
CA GLU A 89 -0.39 16.17 -3.13
C GLU A 89 -0.57 14.84 -2.40
N LEU A 90 -0.91 13.78 -3.13
CA LEU A 90 -1.04 12.42 -2.62
C LEU A 90 0.30 11.71 -2.41
N GLY A 91 1.41 12.28 -2.91
CA GLY A 91 2.75 11.69 -2.81
C GLY A 91 2.99 10.53 -3.77
N LEU A 92 2.30 10.50 -4.91
CA LEU A 92 2.50 9.51 -5.96
C LEU A 92 3.27 10.09 -7.14
N ALA A 93 4.18 9.30 -7.69
CA ALA A 93 4.85 9.62 -8.95
C ALA A 93 5.20 8.35 -9.72
N VAL A 94 5.19 8.46 -11.05
CA VAL A 94 5.76 7.44 -11.95
C VAL A 94 7.28 7.57 -11.92
N MET A 95 7.97 6.45 -11.70
CA MET A 95 9.41 6.41 -11.49
C MET A 95 10.07 5.31 -12.34
N PRO A 96 10.90 5.66 -13.34
CA PRO A 96 11.78 4.70 -13.98
C PRO A 96 12.89 4.26 -13.01
N GLY A 97 13.29 3.00 -13.08
CA GLY A 97 14.30 2.43 -12.19
C GLY A 97 15.05 1.26 -12.79
N TYR A 98 16.26 1.03 -12.25
CA TYR A 98 17.11 -0.10 -12.58
C TYR A 98 17.21 -1.01 -11.35
N ILE A 99 16.84 -2.27 -11.49
CA ILE A 99 17.03 -3.31 -10.48
C ILE A 99 18.24 -4.13 -10.91
N LEU A 100 19.35 -4.04 -10.18
CA LEU A 100 20.62 -4.68 -10.54
C LEU A 100 20.87 -5.90 -9.66
N THR A 101 21.27 -7.02 -10.26
CA THR A 101 21.52 -8.27 -9.55
C THR A 101 22.85 -8.91 -9.97
N GLU A 102 23.48 -9.61 -9.03
CA GLU A 102 24.69 -10.38 -9.31
C GLU A 102 24.37 -11.75 -9.93
N GLU A 103 23.16 -12.26 -9.70
CA GLU A 103 22.65 -13.52 -10.22
C GLU A 103 21.41 -13.32 -11.08
N HIS A 104 21.19 -14.23 -12.03
CA HIS A 104 20.03 -14.18 -12.90
C HIS A 104 18.76 -14.41 -12.07
N THR A 105 17.83 -13.46 -12.14
CA THR A 105 16.52 -13.58 -11.49
C THR A 105 15.47 -13.72 -12.57
N PRO A 106 14.64 -14.79 -12.57
CA PRO A 106 13.59 -14.93 -13.56
C PRO A 106 12.59 -13.78 -13.46
N ARG A 107 11.97 -13.42 -14.58
CA ARG A 107 10.87 -12.45 -14.60
C ARG A 107 9.78 -12.90 -13.61
N PRO A 108 9.41 -12.07 -12.62
CA PRO A 108 8.39 -12.44 -11.66
C PRO A 108 7.01 -12.43 -12.30
N SER A 109 6.10 -13.26 -11.78
CA SER A 109 4.72 -13.31 -12.26
C SER A 109 3.97 -11.99 -12.15
N TYR A 110 4.33 -11.10 -11.23
CA TYR A 110 3.68 -9.80 -11.08
C TYR A 110 4.27 -8.71 -11.99
N ALA A 111 5.25 -9.03 -12.85
CA ALA A 111 5.93 -8.07 -13.72
C ALA A 111 4.97 -7.31 -14.66
N ASP A 112 3.83 -7.93 -15.02
CA ASP A 112 2.84 -7.32 -15.91
C ASP A 112 2.02 -6.22 -15.23
N ALA A 113 2.16 -6.03 -13.91
CA ALA A 113 1.54 -4.92 -13.21
C ALA A 113 2.20 -3.58 -13.57
N PHE A 114 3.52 -3.60 -13.82
CA PHE A 114 4.32 -2.41 -14.08
C PHE A 114 4.02 -1.81 -15.46
N PHE A 115 4.23 -0.50 -15.63
CA PHE A 115 4.10 0.15 -16.93
C PHE A 115 5.09 -0.42 -17.95
N HIS A 116 6.30 -0.76 -17.49
CA HIS A 116 7.31 -1.44 -18.28
C HIS A 116 8.15 -2.33 -17.39
N TYR A 117 8.49 -3.52 -17.86
CA TYR A 117 9.37 -4.47 -17.17
C TYR A 117 10.14 -5.27 -18.22
N ARG A 118 11.46 -5.07 -18.29
CA ARG A 118 12.33 -5.77 -19.24
C ARG A 118 13.74 -5.94 -18.68
N GLU A 119 14.44 -6.93 -19.20
CA GLU A 119 15.87 -7.06 -18.95
C GLU A 119 16.66 -5.88 -19.54
N LEU A 120 17.80 -5.57 -18.93
CA LEU A 120 18.75 -4.61 -19.47
C LEU A 120 19.47 -5.18 -20.68
N THR A 121 19.68 -4.33 -21.66
CA THR A 121 20.61 -4.62 -22.75
C THR A 121 22.05 -4.69 -22.23
N ALA A 122 22.94 -5.37 -22.96
CA ALA A 122 24.35 -5.39 -22.62
C ALA A 122 24.97 -3.97 -22.54
N LEU A 123 24.49 -3.05 -23.38
CA LEU A 123 24.93 -1.65 -23.37
C LEU A 123 24.47 -0.92 -22.09
N GLU A 124 23.21 -1.05 -21.69
CA GLU A 124 22.72 -0.46 -20.43
C GLU A 124 23.47 -1.04 -19.23
N LEU A 125 23.66 -2.36 -19.19
CA LEU A 125 24.37 -3.03 -18.10
C LEU A 125 25.84 -2.56 -18.00
N SER A 126 26.48 -2.24 -19.13
CA SER A 126 27.87 -1.75 -19.16
C SER A 126 28.08 -0.41 -18.45
N SER A 127 27.00 0.33 -18.17
CA SER A 127 27.05 1.60 -17.42
C SER A 127 27.09 1.40 -15.90
N PHE A 128 26.93 0.17 -15.41
CA PHE A 128 26.94 -0.17 -13.99
C PHE A 128 28.22 -0.93 -13.58
N PRO A 129 28.56 -0.97 -12.28
CA PRO A 129 29.71 -1.74 -11.80
C PRO A 129 29.65 -3.22 -12.22
N LYS A 130 30.77 -3.77 -12.69
CA LYS A 130 30.89 -5.13 -13.24
C LYS A 130 30.41 -6.27 -12.34
N ARG A 131 30.23 -6.03 -11.03
CA ARG A 131 29.64 -7.02 -10.11
C ARG A 131 28.20 -7.36 -10.48
N TYR A 132 27.47 -6.40 -11.04
CA TYR A 132 26.10 -6.62 -11.51
C TYR A 132 26.16 -7.25 -12.89
N ARG A 133 25.82 -8.53 -12.96
CA ARG A 133 25.85 -9.34 -14.20
C ARG A 133 24.50 -9.35 -14.91
N TYR A 134 23.45 -8.93 -14.22
CA TYR A 134 22.10 -8.88 -14.74
C TYR A 134 21.41 -7.61 -14.22
N GLY A 135 20.33 -7.22 -14.89
CA GLY A 135 19.46 -6.20 -14.37
C GLY A 135 18.16 -6.10 -15.14
N THR A 136 17.22 -5.39 -14.53
CA THR A 136 15.90 -5.12 -15.07
C THR A 136 15.66 -3.62 -15.10
N TYR A 137 15.20 -3.09 -16.23
CA TYR A 137 14.61 -1.77 -16.31
C TYR A 137 13.11 -1.87 -16.03
N VAL A 138 12.63 -1.04 -15.10
CA VAL A 138 11.22 -0.95 -14.73
C VAL A 138 10.73 0.49 -14.82
N ILE A 139 9.47 0.67 -15.17
CA ILE A 139 8.74 1.91 -14.91
C ILE A 139 7.70 1.57 -13.85
N SER A 140 7.94 2.05 -12.63
CA SER A 140 7.14 1.76 -11.44
C SER A 140 6.52 3.03 -10.87
N LEU A 141 6.06 2.95 -9.62
CA LEU A 141 5.49 4.03 -8.84
C LEU A 141 6.29 4.25 -7.56
N THR A 142 6.37 5.50 -7.10
CA THR A 142 6.74 5.83 -5.72
C THR A 142 5.52 6.32 -4.97
N ILE A 143 5.35 5.86 -3.73
CA ILE A 143 4.26 6.22 -2.82
C ILE A 143 4.87 6.76 -1.53
N GLU A 144 4.91 8.09 -1.40
CA GLU A 144 5.34 8.78 -0.19
C GLU A 144 4.24 8.68 0.88
N CYS A 145 4.34 7.66 1.73
CA CYS A 145 3.32 7.39 2.75
C CYS A 145 3.08 8.58 3.69
N LYS A 146 4.06 9.44 3.92
CA LYS A 146 3.89 10.65 4.73
C LYS A 146 2.83 11.62 4.18
N LYS A 147 2.61 11.61 2.85
CA LYS A 147 1.51 12.32 2.19
C LYS A 147 0.29 11.43 1.99
N PHE A 148 0.51 10.17 1.64
CA PHE A 148 -0.57 9.27 1.27
C PHE A 148 -1.43 8.81 2.47
N LEU A 149 -0.85 8.65 3.66
CA LEU A 149 -1.59 8.26 4.87
C LEU A 149 -2.60 9.34 5.31
N PRO A 150 -2.25 10.64 5.36
CA PRO A 150 -3.23 11.72 5.56
C PRO A 150 -4.40 11.68 4.57
N TYR A 151 -4.14 11.38 3.29
CA TYR A 151 -5.21 11.21 2.30
C TYR A 151 -6.14 10.06 2.65
N LEU A 152 -5.62 8.88 3.02
CA LEU A 152 -6.45 7.74 3.41
C LEU A 152 -7.28 8.04 4.68
N MET A 153 -6.71 8.77 5.63
CA MET A 153 -7.42 9.25 6.83
C MET A 153 -8.62 10.12 6.44
N GLN A 154 -8.41 11.15 5.62
CA GLN A 154 -9.48 12.04 5.14
C GLN A 154 -10.53 11.29 4.31
N ARG A 155 -10.07 10.37 3.45
CA ARG A 155 -10.95 9.53 2.63
C ARG A 155 -11.85 8.66 3.49
N LEU A 156 -11.32 8.06 4.56
CA LEU A 156 -12.10 7.30 5.52
C LEU A 156 -13.14 8.16 6.25
N GLU A 157 -12.73 9.32 6.76
CA GLU A 157 -13.62 10.26 7.47
C GLU A 157 -14.75 10.77 6.57
N SER A 158 -14.46 11.02 5.28
CA SER A 158 -15.48 11.41 4.28
C SER A 158 -16.56 10.34 4.05
N ARG A 159 -16.28 9.08 4.43
CA ARG A 159 -17.22 7.95 4.40
C ARG A 159 -17.86 7.67 5.76
N GLY A 160 -17.70 8.58 6.74
CA GLY A 160 -18.23 8.43 8.09
C GLY A 160 -17.41 7.51 9.00
N GLY A 161 -16.25 7.05 8.54
CA GLY A 161 -15.32 6.31 9.38
C GLY A 161 -14.68 7.22 10.44
N ARG A 162 -14.18 6.61 11.52
CA ARG A 162 -13.59 7.33 12.65
C ARG A 162 -12.16 6.92 12.90
N LEU A 163 -11.35 7.86 13.36
CA LEU A 163 -9.98 7.63 13.80
C LEU A 163 -9.92 7.85 15.31
N LYS A 164 -9.41 6.87 16.06
CA LYS A 164 -9.26 6.97 17.51
C LYS A 164 -7.84 6.65 17.90
N GLN A 165 -7.15 7.67 18.42
CA GLN A 165 -5.81 7.49 18.94
C GLN A 165 -5.86 6.84 20.32
N CYS A 166 -5.39 5.61 20.40
CA CYS A 166 -5.30 4.85 21.63
C CYS A 166 -4.39 3.63 21.47
N ARG A 167 -3.71 3.27 22.55
CA ARG A 167 -3.04 1.97 22.64
C ARG A 167 -4.08 0.88 22.89
N VAL A 168 -4.00 -0.18 22.09
CA VAL A 168 -4.78 -1.42 22.27
C VAL A 168 -3.84 -2.44 22.91
N LYS A 169 -4.22 -2.99 24.06
CA LYS A 169 -3.41 -3.93 24.83
C LYS A 169 -3.82 -5.38 24.58
N SER A 170 -5.08 -5.62 24.19
CA SER A 170 -5.59 -6.93 23.83
C SER A 170 -6.76 -6.82 22.85
N LEU A 171 -7.17 -7.94 22.22
CA LEU A 171 -8.31 -7.94 21.29
C LEU A 171 -9.66 -7.93 22.03
N GLU A 172 -9.70 -8.43 23.27
CA GLU A 172 -10.87 -8.37 24.15
C GLU A 172 -11.25 -6.91 24.42
N GLU A 173 -10.26 -6.05 24.69
CA GLU A 173 -10.45 -4.61 24.86
C GLU A 173 -11.07 -3.95 23.60
N VAL A 174 -10.74 -4.44 22.40
CA VAL A 174 -11.35 -3.93 21.15
C VAL A 174 -12.84 -4.26 21.11
N SER A 175 -13.22 -5.48 21.50
CA SER A 175 -14.62 -5.92 21.55
C SER A 175 -15.44 -5.08 22.53
N GLU A 176 -14.91 -4.85 23.74
CA GLU A 176 -15.54 -4.00 24.74
C GLU A 176 -15.73 -2.57 24.21
N ARG A 177 -14.70 -1.99 23.57
CA ARG A 177 -14.77 -0.65 23.00
C ARG A 177 -15.74 -0.54 21.82
N LEU A 178 -15.85 -1.57 20.99
CA LEU A 178 -16.80 -1.60 19.86
C LEU A 178 -18.26 -1.52 20.32
N SER A 179 -18.58 -1.99 21.53
CA SER A 179 -19.92 -1.85 22.10
C SER A 179 -20.30 -0.39 22.38
N HIS A 180 -19.29 0.47 22.61
CA HIS A 180 -19.42 1.89 22.97
C HIS A 180 -19.10 2.88 21.83
N LEU A 181 -18.68 2.40 20.65
CA LEU A 181 -18.39 3.18 19.44
C LEU A 181 -19.58 3.22 18.47
#